data_AF-A0A328SLY0-F1
#
_entry.id   AF-A0A328SLY0-F1
#
_cell.length_a   1.000
_cell.length_b   1.000
_cell.length_c   1.000
_cell.angle_alpha   90.00
_cell.angle_beta   90.00
_cell.angle_gamma   90.00
#
_symmetry.space_group_name_H-M   'P 1'
#
loop_
_entity.id
_entity.type
_entity.pdbx_description
1 polymer ?
#
loop_
_entity_poly.entity_id
_entity_poly.type
_entity_poly.pdbx_seq_one_letter_code
_entity_poly.pdbx_strand_id
1 'polypeptide(L)'
;EYLIETELAIPTEVILASEFEFFKNTLDDHTLVIFITQSGETADTLKALKIAKEKSETLAIVNVVGSSITREADHVIFTRAGPEIGVAATKTYLSQLICIYLLVAHMAENNELLEKLGKLSELSEELLTREKQIKEISKKYKYARDFFYIGRGFNYPTALEGALKLKEITYIHGEGYAAGELKHGPLALIEDNIPVVGLLPPGPSYAKTFSNLQEIIS
;
A
#
# COMPACT_ATOMS: atom_id res chain seq x y z
N GLU A 1 -0.72 -9.33 0.48
CA GLU A 1 -1.92 -10.19 0.56
C GLU A 1 -2.57 -10.37 -0.80
N TYR A 2 -3.54 -9.53 -1.21
CA TYR A 2 -4.34 -9.72 -2.42
C TYR A 2 -3.57 -10.23 -3.65
N LEU A 3 -2.45 -9.59 -4.02
CA LEU A 3 -1.66 -9.99 -5.18
C LEU A 3 -1.07 -11.40 -5.06
N ILE A 4 -0.45 -11.70 -3.92
CA ILE A 4 0.21 -12.99 -3.68
C ILE A 4 -0.83 -14.11 -3.67
N GLU A 5 -1.96 -13.91 -2.99
CA GLU A 5 -3.00 -14.94 -2.92
C GLU A 5 -3.69 -15.17 -4.27
N THR A 6 -3.96 -14.11 -5.03
CA THR A 6 -4.66 -14.25 -6.32
C THR A 6 -3.79 -14.80 -7.44
N GLU A 7 -2.50 -14.47 -7.47
CA GLU A 7 -1.58 -14.91 -8.52
C GLU A 7 -0.85 -16.21 -8.16
N LEU A 8 -0.58 -16.47 -6.88
CA LEU A 8 0.25 -17.61 -6.42
C LEU A 8 -0.52 -18.62 -5.57
N ALA A 9 -1.74 -18.30 -5.11
CA ALA A 9 -2.51 -19.13 -4.18
C ALA A 9 -1.77 -19.48 -2.88
N ILE A 10 -0.85 -18.61 -2.44
CA ILE A 10 -0.10 -18.75 -1.19
C ILE A 10 -0.79 -17.91 -0.10
N PRO A 11 -1.27 -18.53 1.00
CA PRO A 11 -1.85 -17.79 2.13
C PRO A 11 -0.90 -16.70 2.61
N THR A 12 -1.40 -15.47 2.75
CA THR A 12 -0.56 -14.33 3.08
C THR A 12 -1.22 -13.48 4.17
N GLU A 13 -0.45 -13.08 5.17
CA GLU A 13 -0.91 -12.14 6.21
C GLU A 13 -0.01 -10.89 6.21
N VAL A 14 -0.60 -9.71 6.38
CA VAL A 14 0.16 -8.45 6.54
C VAL A 14 0.14 -8.03 8.00
N ILE A 15 1.29 -8.09 8.65
CA ILE A 15 1.45 -7.83 10.08
C ILE A 15 2.21 -6.53 10.30
N LEU A 16 1.72 -5.68 11.20
CA LEU A 16 2.49 -4.53 11.69
C LEU A 16 3.70 -5.04 12.48
N ALA A 17 4.89 -4.53 12.18
CA ALA A 17 6.13 -5.03 12.77
C ALA A 17 6.15 -4.97 14.32
N SER A 18 5.50 -3.97 14.92
CA SER A 18 5.35 -3.84 16.37
C SER A 18 4.56 -4.99 17.01
N GLU A 19 3.63 -5.59 16.26
CA GLU A 19 2.76 -6.69 16.70
C GLU A 19 3.31 -8.07 16.32
N PHE A 20 4.42 -8.14 15.57
CA PHE A 20 4.94 -9.39 15.00
C PHE A 20 5.26 -10.45 16.05
N GLU A 21 5.65 -10.03 17.26
CA GLU A 21 5.97 -10.95 18.35
C GLU A 21 4.80 -11.88 18.72
N PHE A 22 3.55 -11.43 18.55
CA PHE A 22 2.36 -12.26 18.81
C PHE A 22 2.18 -13.41 17.80
N PHE A 23 2.79 -13.29 16.63
CA PHE A 23 2.67 -14.26 15.53
C PHE A 23 3.86 -15.21 15.42
N LYS A 24 4.90 -15.08 16.27
CA LYS A 24 6.13 -15.90 16.18
C LYS A 24 5.93 -17.42 16.26
N ASN A 25 4.78 -17.86 16.77
CA ASN A 25 4.44 -19.28 16.91
C ASN A 25 3.71 -19.84 15.68
N THR A 26 3.28 -19.00 14.73
CA THR A 26 2.70 -19.43 13.46
C THR A 26 3.76 -19.65 12.38
N LEU A 27 5.02 -19.34 12.69
CA LEU A 27 6.15 -19.45 11.78
C LEU A 27 6.77 -20.85 11.79
N ASP A 28 7.12 -21.34 10.61
CA ASP A 28 7.83 -22.58 10.36
C ASP A 28 8.85 -22.46 9.21
N ASP A 29 9.53 -23.56 8.89
CA ASP A 29 10.56 -23.67 7.85
C ASP A 29 9.99 -23.64 6.42
N HIS A 30 8.66 -23.65 6.28
CA HIS A 30 7.94 -23.46 5.01
C HIS A 30 7.38 -22.04 4.86
N THR A 31 7.63 -21.17 5.83
CA THR A 31 7.17 -19.78 5.82
C THR A 31 8.26 -18.85 5.26
N LEU A 32 7.88 -17.96 4.35
CA LEU A 32 8.69 -16.82 3.93
C LEU A 32 8.19 -15.54 4.60
N VAL A 33 9.06 -14.85 5.35
CA VAL A 33 8.73 -13.56 5.95
C VAL A 33 9.35 -12.42 5.16
N ILE A 34 8.51 -11.56 4.58
CA ILE A 34 8.91 -10.43 3.75
C ILE A 34 8.88 -9.14 4.58
N PHE A 35 10.04 -8.53 4.78
CA PHE A 35 10.20 -7.26 5.48
C PHE A 35 10.27 -6.11 4.49
N ILE A 36 9.37 -5.13 4.63
CA ILE A 36 9.34 -3.95 3.77
C ILE A 36 9.77 -2.73 4.60
N THR A 37 10.87 -2.09 4.23
CA THR A 37 11.38 -0.93 4.96
C THR A 37 12.15 0.02 4.04
N GLN A 38 11.96 1.33 4.21
CA GLN A 38 12.71 2.31 3.43
C GLN A 38 14.17 2.36 3.89
N SER A 39 14.38 2.55 5.18
CA SER A 39 15.70 2.82 5.77
C SER A 39 16.51 1.56 6.02
N GLY A 40 15.85 0.42 6.24
CA GLY A 40 16.51 -0.78 6.75
C GLY A 40 16.96 -0.68 8.21
N GLU A 41 16.57 0.38 8.91
CA GLU A 41 16.95 0.66 10.31
C GLU A 41 15.73 0.79 11.24
N THR A 42 14.51 0.54 10.73
CA THR A 42 13.29 0.59 11.55
C THR A 42 13.36 -0.45 12.67
N ALA A 43 13.37 0.02 13.92
CA ALA A 43 13.65 -0.81 15.09
C ALA A 43 12.71 -2.02 15.23
N ASP A 44 11.39 -1.80 15.10
CA ASP A 44 10.41 -2.88 15.19
C ASP A 44 10.57 -3.89 14.05
N THR A 45 10.89 -3.42 12.83
CA THR A 45 11.17 -4.30 11.69
C THR A 45 12.42 -5.16 11.91
N LEU A 46 13.49 -4.59 12.47
CA LEU A 46 14.70 -5.33 12.81
C LEU A 46 14.46 -6.34 13.94
N LYS A 47 13.64 -5.99 14.94
CA LYS A 47 13.24 -6.92 16.01
C LYS A 47 12.44 -8.09 15.41
N ALA A 48 11.47 -7.80 14.55
CA ALA A 48 10.67 -8.81 13.86
C ALA A 48 11.53 -9.72 12.98
N LEU A 49 12.53 -9.18 12.28
CA LEU A 49 13.49 -9.96 11.50
C LEU A 49 14.22 -11.00 12.36
N LYS A 50 14.80 -10.56 13.49
CA LYS A 50 15.51 -11.47 14.40
C LYS A 50 14.64 -12.61 14.88
N ILE A 51 13.36 -12.34 15.18
CA ILE A 51 12.38 -13.36 15.58
C ILE A 51 12.10 -14.33 14.43
N ALA A 52 11.86 -13.82 13.22
CA ALA A 52 11.50 -14.65 12.07
C ALA A 52 12.63 -15.61 11.67
N LYS A 53 13.88 -15.12 11.69
CA LYS A 53 15.06 -15.88 11.31
C LYS A 53 15.33 -17.13 12.13
N GLU A 54 14.75 -17.24 13.33
CA GLU A 54 14.89 -18.44 14.16
C GLU A 54 14.18 -19.66 13.55
N LYS A 55 13.17 -19.44 12.69
CA LYS A 55 12.27 -20.50 12.20
C LYS A 55 12.00 -20.48 10.70
N SER A 56 12.16 -19.33 10.05
CA SER A 56 11.66 -19.08 8.69
C SER A 56 12.70 -18.39 7.82
N GLU A 57 12.52 -18.52 6.51
CA GLU A 57 13.33 -17.80 5.54
C GLU A 57 12.91 -16.33 5.47
N THR A 58 13.88 -15.42 5.34
CA THR A 58 13.62 -13.98 5.40
C THR A 58 14.04 -13.25 4.14
N LEU A 59 13.16 -12.37 3.65
CA LEU A 59 13.41 -11.50 2.50
C LEU A 59 13.20 -10.04 2.89
N ALA A 60 14.17 -9.18 2.65
CA ALA A 60 14.03 -7.74 2.85
C ALA A 60 13.85 -6.99 1.52
N ILE A 61 12.79 -6.20 1.40
CA ILE A 61 12.60 -5.19 0.35
C ILE A 61 13.00 -3.83 0.92
N VAL A 62 14.14 -3.30 0.50
CA VAL A 62 14.78 -2.14 1.14
C VAL A 62 15.42 -1.19 0.14
N ASN A 63 15.46 0.11 0.46
CA ASN A 63 16.07 1.11 -0.42
C ASN A 63 17.55 1.37 -0.10
N VAL A 64 17.92 1.39 1.19
CA VAL A 64 19.27 1.75 1.64
C VAL A 64 20.20 0.54 1.63
N VAL A 65 21.20 0.58 0.72
CA VAL A 65 22.28 -0.40 0.64
C VAL A 65 23.15 -0.34 1.89
N GLY A 66 23.47 -1.51 2.45
CA GLY A 66 24.35 -1.62 3.63
C GLY A 66 23.68 -1.23 4.95
N SER A 67 22.35 -1.10 4.99
CA SER A 67 21.58 -0.98 6.24
C SER A 67 21.60 -2.28 7.05
N SER A 68 21.23 -2.22 8.32
CA SER A 68 21.21 -3.37 9.23
C SER A 68 20.38 -4.53 8.67
N ILE A 69 19.21 -4.26 8.12
CA ILE A 69 18.36 -5.30 7.56
C ILE A 69 19.02 -6.04 6.40
N THR A 70 19.88 -5.36 5.61
CA THR A 70 20.56 -5.98 4.46
C THR A 70 21.66 -6.96 4.86
N ARG A 71 22.20 -6.82 6.08
CA ARG A 71 23.20 -7.75 6.64
C ARG A 71 22.54 -8.92 7.35
N GLU A 72 21.35 -8.69 7.90
CA GLU A 72 20.67 -9.67 8.73
C GLU A 72 19.72 -10.55 7.94
N ALA A 73 19.02 -10.07 6.90
CA ALA A 73 18.08 -10.89 6.12
C ALA A 73 18.78 -11.94 5.23
N ASP A 74 18.11 -13.06 4.95
CA ASP A 74 18.67 -14.12 4.08
C ASP A 74 18.70 -13.69 2.61
N HIS A 75 17.66 -12.98 2.17
CA HIS A 75 17.54 -12.42 0.83
C HIS A 75 17.23 -10.93 0.87
N VAL A 76 17.65 -10.21 -0.17
CA VAL A 76 17.44 -8.76 -0.27
C VAL A 76 17.05 -8.36 -1.69
N ILE A 77 15.97 -7.58 -1.80
CA ILE A 77 15.59 -6.86 -3.01
C ILE A 77 15.76 -5.37 -2.75
N PHE A 78 16.58 -4.72 -3.58
CA PHE A 78 16.76 -3.28 -3.52
C PHE A 78 15.71 -2.55 -4.35
N THR A 79 14.96 -1.63 -3.74
CA THR A 79 13.95 -0.84 -4.47
C THR A 79 14.56 0.15 -5.46
N ARG A 80 15.81 0.58 -5.20
CA ARG A 80 16.56 1.55 -6.03
C ARG A 80 15.80 2.86 -6.28
N ALA A 81 14.97 3.28 -5.32
CA ALA A 81 14.21 4.53 -5.39
C ALA A 81 15.10 5.78 -5.25
N GLY A 82 16.35 5.62 -4.80
CA GLY A 82 17.25 6.72 -4.45
C GLY A 82 16.83 7.41 -3.14
N PRO A 83 17.56 8.44 -2.68
CA PRO A 83 17.31 9.10 -1.40
C PRO A 83 15.93 9.75 -1.35
N GLU A 84 15.14 9.49 -0.31
CA GLU A 84 13.86 10.16 -0.08
C GLU A 84 14.03 11.23 1.00
N ILE A 85 13.93 12.50 0.60
CA ILE A 85 14.15 13.66 1.46
C ILE A 85 12.84 14.15 2.07
N GLY A 86 11.73 13.95 1.35
CA GLY A 86 10.40 14.32 1.82
C GLY A 86 9.98 13.50 3.03
N VAL A 87 9.27 14.13 3.96
CA VAL A 87 8.74 13.48 5.16
C VAL A 87 7.69 12.41 4.77
N ALA A 88 6.80 12.75 3.84
CA ALA A 88 5.83 11.80 3.30
C ALA A 88 6.47 10.91 2.24
N ALA A 89 6.42 9.60 2.47
CA ALA A 89 6.84 8.62 1.47
C ALA A 89 5.99 8.74 0.21
N THR A 90 6.63 8.75 -0.96
CA THR A 90 5.96 8.84 -2.27
C THR A 90 6.56 7.82 -3.24
N LYS A 91 7.77 8.09 -3.71
CA LYS A 91 8.50 7.18 -4.61
C LYS A 91 8.85 5.87 -3.93
N THR A 92 9.13 5.88 -2.62
CA THR A 92 9.47 4.63 -1.93
C THR A 92 8.29 3.69 -1.88
N TYR A 93 7.09 4.20 -1.56
CA TYR A 93 5.86 3.41 -1.55
C TYR A 93 5.66 2.71 -2.91
N LEU A 94 5.73 3.49 -4.00
CA LEU A 94 5.54 2.94 -5.35
C LEU A 94 6.64 1.94 -5.72
N SER A 95 7.89 2.22 -5.37
CA SER A 95 9.02 1.33 -5.69
C SER A 95 8.94 0.01 -4.91
N GLN A 96 8.52 0.04 -3.64
CA GLN A 96 8.27 -1.16 -2.84
C GLN A 96 7.14 -1.99 -3.45
N LEU A 97 6.04 -1.34 -3.85
CA LEU A 97 4.93 -2.00 -4.52
C LEU A 97 5.40 -2.66 -5.83
N ILE A 98 6.16 -1.95 -6.66
CA ILE A 98 6.74 -2.50 -7.90
C ILE A 98 7.62 -3.71 -7.60
N CYS A 99 8.47 -3.69 -6.57
CA CYS A 99 9.28 -4.85 -6.19
C CYS A 99 8.42 -6.07 -5.83
N ILE A 100 7.32 -5.88 -5.09
CA ILE A 100 6.39 -6.96 -4.76
C ILE A 100 5.74 -7.51 -6.04
N TYR A 101 5.30 -6.63 -6.94
CA TYR A 101 4.71 -7.03 -8.21
C TYR A 101 5.70 -7.77 -9.12
N LEU A 102 6.96 -7.33 -9.19
CA LEU A 102 8.02 -8.03 -9.93
C LEU A 102 8.32 -9.40 -9.34
N LEU A 103 8.39 -9.50 -8.01
CA LEU A 103 8.59 -10.77 -7.30
C LEU A 103 7.46 -11.75 -7.64
N VAL A 104 6.21 -11.32 -7.50
CA VAL A 104 5.05 -12.17 -7.80
C VAL A 104 4.99 -12.54 -9.28
N ALA A 105 5.20 -11.57 -10.18
CA ALA A 105 5.20 -11.83 -11.62
C ALA A 105 6.28 -12.86 -12.01
N HIS A 106 7.44 -12.80 -11.37
CA HIS A 106 8.51 -13.78 -11.58
C HIS A 106 8.12 -15.17 -11.05
N MET A 107 7.60 -15.25 -9.81
CA MET A 107 7.18 -16.52 -9.20
C MET A 107 6.01 -17.18 -9.95
N ALA A 108 5.11 -16.38 -10.52
CA ALA A 108 3.96 -16.85 -11.29
C ALA A 108 4.29 -17.12 -12.77
N GLU A 109 5.51 -16.81 -13.22
CA GLU A 109 5.87 -16.79 -14.65
C GLU A 109 4.92 -15.92 -15.51
N ASN A 110 4.38 -14.85 -14.91
CA ASN A 110 3.34 -14.00 -15.52
C ASN A 110 3.97 -12.89 -16.39
N ASN A 111 4.26 -13.22 -17.64
CA ASN A 111 4.82 -12.28 -18.63
C ASN A 111 3.91 -11.09 -18.95
N GLU A 112 2.59 -11.26 -18.88
CA GLU A 112 1.64 -10.17 -19.11
C GLU A 112 1.76 -9.10 -18.02
N LEU A 113 1.91 -9.53 -16.77
CA LEU A 113 2.13 -8.63 -15.64
C LEU A 113 3.46 -7.88 -15.78
N LEU A 114 4.53 -8.57 -16.19
CA LEU A 114 5.82 -7.94 -16.47
C LEU A 114 5.73 -6.87 -17.57
N GLU A 115 5.00 -7.13 -18.65
CA GLU A 115 4.79 -6.17 -19.72
C GLU A 115 4.02 -4.93 -19.23
N LYS A 116 2.98 -5.14 -18.42
CA LYS A 116 2.21 -4.04 -17.79
C LYS A 116 3.08 -3.19 -16.86
N LEU A 117 3.95 -3.83 -16.07
CA LEU A 117 4.90 -3.11 -15.20
C LEU A 117 5.88 -2.25 -16.03
N GLY A 118 6.28 -2.71 -17.22
CA GLY A 118 7.11 -1.95 -18.16
C GLY A 118 6.47 -0.63 -18.63
N LYS A 119 5.14 -0.50 -18.58
CA LYS A 119 4.39 0.69 -19.00
C LYS A 119 4.18 1.71 -17.87
N LEU A 120 4.59 1.40 -16.64
CA LEU A 120 4.34 2.27 -15.48
C LEU A 120 5.03 3.63 -15.57
N SER A 121 6.19 3.72 -16.23
CA SER A 121 6.88 5.01 -16.42
C SER A 121 6.03 5.97 -17.26
N GLU A 122 5.52 5.50 -18.40
CA GLU A 122 4.66 6.29 -19.30
C GLU A 122 3.36 6.72 -18.59
N LEU A 123 2.74 5.79 -17.85
CA LEU A 123 1.53 6.09 -17.07
C LEU A 123 1.80 7.12 -15.95
N SER A 124 2.98 7.08 -15.34
CA SER A 124 3.37 8.05 -14.31
C SER A 124 3.57 9.44 -14.92
N GLU A 125 4.21 9.53 -16.09
CA GLU A 125 4.35 10.78 -16.83
C GLU A 125 2.98 11.36 -17.24
N GLU A 126 2.08 10.52 -17.75
CA GLU A 126 0.71 10.95 -18.08
C GLU A 126 -0.02 11.49 -16.85
N LEU A 127 0.08 10.79 -15.70
CA LEU A 127 -0.56 11.22 -14.46
C LEU A 127 -0.06 12.60 -14.01
N LEU A 128 1.24 12.88 -14.14
CA LEU A 128 1.83 14.17 -13.77
C LEU A 128 1.30 15.33 -14.62
N THR A 129 0.86 15.08 -15.86
CA THR A 129 0.22 16.12 -16.68
C THR A 129 -1.09 16.65 -16.09
N ARG A 130 -1.71 15.90 -15.16
CA ARG A 130 -2.99 16.25 -14.51
C ARG A 130 -2.83 17.17 -13.30
N GLU A 131 -1.61 17.64 -13.00
CA GLU A 131 -1.32 18.50 -11.84
C GLU A 131 -2.29 19.69 -11.73
N LYS A 132 -2.54 20.39 -12.84
CA LYS A 132 -3.45 21.56 -12.86
C LYS A 132 -4.86 21.19 -12.42
N GLN A 133 -5.39 20.07 -12.89
CA GLN A 133 -6.72 19.59 -12.53
C GLN A 133 -6.78 19.23 -11.05
N ILE A 134 -5.78 18.51 -10.55
CA ILE A 134 -5.67 18.12 -9.13
C ILE A 134 -5.60 19.36 -8.23
N LYS A 135 -4.89 20.41 -8.68
CA LYS A 135 -4.81 21.69 -7.97
C LYS A 135 -6.14 22.45 -7.93
N GLU A 136 -6.96 22.39 -8.97
CA GLU A 136 -8.30 22.97 -8.91
C GLU A 136 -9.23 22.18 -7.97
N ILE A 137 -9.13 20.86 -7.96
CA ILE A 137 -9.85 20.00 -7.01
C ILE A 137 -9.45 20.34 -5.57
N SER A 138 -8.14 20.50 -5.29
CA SER A 138 -7.68 20.81 -3.94
C SER A 138 -8.18 22.17 -3.45
N LYS A 139 -8.27 23.18 -4.33
CA LYS A 139 -8.86 24.49 -3.98
C LYS A 139 -10.32 24.40 -3.52
N LYS A 140 -11.11 23.50 -4.12
CA LYS A 140 -12.51 23.27 -3.76
C LYS A 140 -12.65 22.75 -2.33
N TYR A 141 -11.75 21.84 -1.92
CA TYR A 141 -11.86 21.11 -0.66
C TYR A 141 -10.87 21.55 0.43
N LYS A 142 -10.10 22.62 0.21
CA LYS A 142 -9.06 23.10 1.15
C LYS A 142 -9.55 23.48 2.56
N TYR A 143 -10.86 23.61 2.76
CA TYR A 143 -11.48 23.93 4.05
C TYR A 143 -12.26 22.76 4.66
N ALA A 144 -12.27 21.60 4.01
CA ALA A 144 -12.87 20.40 4.60
C ALA A 144 -12.04 19.96 5.82
N ARG A 145 -12.74 19.50 6.85
CA ARG A 145 -12.14 19.05 8.11
C ARG A 145 -11.81 17.56 8.08
N ASP A 146 -12.63 16.81 7.36
CA ASP A 146 -12.59 15.35 7.27
C ASP A 146 -12.61 14.95 5.80
N PHE A 147 -11.94 13.84 5.47
CA PHE A 147 -11.96 13.20 4.17
C PHE A 147 -12.08 11.69 4.35
N PHE A 148 -12.93 11.08 3.54
CA PHE A 148 -13.00 9.62 3.43
C PHE A 148 -12.43 9.16 2.10
N TYR A 149 -11.53 8.19 2.14
CA TYR A 149 -11.01 7.48 0.98
C TYR A 149 -11.61 6.09 0.98
N ILE A 150 -12.16 5.65 -0.15
CA ILE A 150 -12.80 4.33 -0.21
C ILE A 150 -12.25 3.50 -1.37
N GLY A 151 -12.05 2.22 -1.11
CA GLY A 151 -11.53 1.28 -2.10
C GLY A 151 -11.96 -0.15 -1.79
N ARG A 152 -11.81 -1.04 -2.78
CA ARG A 152 -12.13 -2.46 -2.67
C ARG A 152 -11.02 -3.31 -3.26
N GLY A 153 -10.69 -4.41 -2.58
CA GLY A 153 -9.60 -5.32 -2.97
C GLY A 153 -8.27 -4.57 -3.04
N PHE A 154 -7.56 -4.70 -4.18
CA PHE A 154 -6.32 -3.97 -4.48
C PHE A 154 -6.37 -2.45 -4.24
N ASN A 155 -7.57 -1.85 -4.29
CA ASN A 155 -7.72 -0.41 -4.08
C ASN A 155 -7.92 -0.01 -2.62
N TYR A 156 -8.22 -0.95 -1.71
CA TYR A 156 -8.35 -0.62 -0.29
C TYR A 156 -7.02 -0.16 0.33
N PRO A 157 -5.88 -0.85 0.12
CA PRO A 157 -4.58 -0.33 0.54
C PRO A 157 -4.26 1.06 -0.05
N THR A 158 -4.62 1.29 -1.32
CA THR A 158 -4.46 2.61 -1.95
C THR A 158 -5.31 3.68 -1.29
N ALA A 159 -6.51 3.35 -0.81
CA ALA A 159 -7.36 4.28 -0.07
C ALA A 159 -6.74 4.65 1.29
N LEU A 160 -6.20 3.66 2.00
CA LEU A 160 -5.46 3.88 3.26
C LEU A 160 -4.25 4.79 3.05
N GLU A 161 -3.44 4.53 2.02
CA GLU A 161 -2.27 5.34 1.71
C GLU A 161 -2.66 6.77 1.30
N GLY A 162 -3.69 6.94 0.47
CA GLY A 162 -4.19 8.26 0.09
C GLY A 162 -4.64 9.10 1.29
N ALA A 163 -5.36 8.48 2.22
CA ALA A 163 -5.76 9.11 3.48
C ALA A 163 -4.55 9.46 4.37
N LEU A 164 -3.52 8.60 4.41
CA LEU A 164 -2.29 8.86 5.14
C LEU A 164 -1.52 10.06 4.56
N LYS A 165 -1.33 10.12 3.23
CA LYS A 165 -0.66 11.26 2.57
C LYS A 165 -1.38 12.58 2.84
N LEU A 166 -2.71 12.57 2.84
CA LEU A 166 -3.50 13.75 3.18
C LEU A 166 -3.19 14.21 4.62
N LYS A 167 -3.23 13.30 5.59
CA LYS A 167 -2.94 13.59 7.00
C LYS A 167 -1.53 14.15 7.21
N GLU A 168 -0.53 13.52 6.60
CA GLU A 168 0.88 13.89 6.78
C GLU A 168 1.22 15.30 6.27
N ILE A 169 0.57 15.74 5.18
CA ILE A 169 0.96 16.98 4.49
C ILE A 169 0.00 18.15 4.80
N THR A 170 -1.27 17.86 5.06
CA THR A 170 -2.30 18.89 5.24
C THR A 170 -2.82 19.00 6.66
N TYR A 171 -2.59 17.99 7.50
CA TYR A 171 -3.19 17.84 8.83
C TYR A 171 -4.73 17.73 8.84
N ILE A 172 -5.36 17.63 7.68
CA ILE A 172 -6.78 17.33 7.54
C ILE A 172 -6.99 15.88 7.97
N HIS A 173 -8.06 15.63 8.72
CA HIS A 173 -8.39 14.28 9.14
C HIS A 173 -8.78 13.43 7.93
N GLY A 174 -8.03 12.36 7.68
CA GLY A 174 -8.23 11.47 6.54
C GLY A 174 -8.35 10.02 7.01
N GLU A 175 -9.42 9.36 6.59
CA GLU A 175 -9.66 7.95 6.89
C GLU A 175 -9.87 7.13 5.61
N GLY A 176 -9.26 5.95 5.55
CA GLY A 176 -9.43 5.01 4.45
C GLY A 176 -10.33 3.85 4.87
N TYR A 177 -11.34 3.54 4.05
CA TYR A 177 -12.30 2.47 4.32
C TYR A 177 -12.38 1.46 3.18
N ALA A 178 -12.63 0.21 3.57
CA ALA A 178 -13.13 -0.78 2.63
C ALA A 178 -14.54 -0.37 2.21
N ALA A 179 -14.77 -0.18 0.91
CA ALA A 179 -16.03 0.36 0.40
C ALA A 179 -17.27 -0.45 0.81
N GLY A 180 -17.11 -1.77 1.02
CA GLY A 180 -18.19 -2.65 1.48
C GLY A 180 -18.60 -2.47 2.94
N GLU A 181 -17.74 -1.86 3.76
CA GLU A 181 -17.93 -1.71 5.21
C GLU A 181 -18.56 -0.38 5.60
N LEU A 182 -18.79 0.53 4.63
CA LEU A 182 -19.35 1.86 4.91
C LEU A 182 -20.69 1.80 5.64
N LYS A 183 -21.54 0.84 5.29
CA LYS A 183 -22.86 0.63 5.90
C LYS A 183 -22.81 0.18 7.37
N HIS A 184 -21.65 -0.19 7.88
CA HIS A 184 -21.49 -0.73 9.24
C HIS A 184 -21.05 0.32 10.27
N GLY A 185 -21.27 1.60 9.98
CA GLY A 185 -20.98 2.72 10.89
C GLY A 185 -20.45 3.97 10.17
N PRO A 186 -19.41 3.86 9.31
CA PRO A 186 -18.77 5.02 8.69
C PRO A 186 -19.72 5.93 7.91
N LEU A 187 -20.77 5.38 7.31
CA LEU A 187 -21.79 6.16 6.59
C LEU A 187 -22.46 7.22 7.48
N ALA A 188 -22.61 6.95 8.79
CA ALA A 188 -23.20 7.90 9.72
C ALA A 188 -22.34 9.14 9.98
N LEU A 189 -21.06 9.11 9.59
CA LEU A 189 -20.13 10.23 9.70
C LEU A 189 -20.06 11.08 8.43
N ILE A 190 -20.75 10.68 7.35
CA ILE A 190 -20.71 11.42 6.09
C ILE A 190 -21.86 12.43 6.05
N GLU A 191 -21.50 13.71 6.08
CA GLU A 191 -22.40 14.87 5.96
C GLU A 191 -22.16 15.61 4.63
N ASP A 192 -23.09 16.50 4.24
CA ASP A 192 -23.11 17.22 2.95
C ASP A 192 -21.79 17.94 2.56
N ASN A 193 -20.89 18.20 3.50
CA ASN A 193 -19.64 18.92 3.29
C ASN A 193 -18.37 18.06 3.43
N ILE A 194 -18.50 16.74 3.63
CA ILE A 194 -17.36 15.85 3.82
C ILE A 194 -16.99 15.21 2.47
N PRO A 195 -15.80 15.49 1.90
CA PRO A 195 -15.39 14.92 0.63
C PRO A 195 -15.11 13.42 0.75
N VAL A 196 -15.60 12.67 -0.24
CA VAL A 196 -15.29 11.24 -0.40
C VAL A 196 -14.52 11.02 -1.69
N VAL A 197 -13.35 10.38 -1.59
CA VAL A 197 -12.49 9.99 -2.70
C VAL A 197 -12.65 8.49 -2.95
N GLY A 198 -13.34 8.13 -4.03
CA GLY A 198 -13.54 6.73 -4.42
C GLY A 198 -12.52 6.22 -5.44
N LEU A 199 -11.91 5.07 -5.14
CA LEU A 199 -10.97 4.37 -6.02
C LEU A 199 -11.67 3.20 -6.74
N LEU A 200 -12.01 3.43 -8.00
CA LEU A 200 -12.82 2.54 -8.85
C LEU A 200 -12.22 2.44 -10.26
N PRO A 201 -11.04 1.82 -10.43
CA PRO A 201 -10.55 1.47 -11.75
C PRO A 201 -11.49 0.46 -12.43
N PRO A 202 -11.47 0.36 -13.78
CA PRO A 202 -12.22 -0.67 -14.49
C PRO A 202 -11.86 -2.07 -13.98
N GLY A 203 -12.88 -2.93 -13.80
CA GLY A 203 -12.67 -4.30 -13.36
C GLY A 203 -13.80 -4.86 -12.49
N PRO A 204 -13.63 -6.06 -11.92
CA PRO A 204 -14.69 -6.79 -11.21
C PRO A 204 -15.28 -6.03 -10.01
N SER A 205 -14.48 -5.17 -9.37
CA SER A 205 -14.90 -4.38 -8.21
C SER A 205 -15.67 -3.11 -8.58
N TYR A 206 -15.65 -2.67 -9.84
CA TYR A 206 -16.16 -1.36 -10.25
C TYR A 206 -17.63 -1.15 -9.86
N ALA A 207 -18.52 -2.04 -10.33
CA ALA A 207 -19.96 -1.90 -10.12
C ALA A 207 -20.33 -1.92 -8.62
N LYS A 208 -19.66 -2.77 -7.83
CA LYS A 208 -19.89 -2.86 -6.39
C LYS A 208 -19.43 -1.61 -5.66
N THR A 209 -18.22 -1.13 -5.95
CA THR A 209 -17.69 0.12 -5.35
C THR A 209 -18.52 1.34 -5.76
N PHE A 210 -18.98 1.38 -7.02
CA PHE A 210 -19.87 2.45 -7.50
C PHE A 210 -21.21 2.45 -6.76
N SER A 211 -21.82 1.28 -6.55
CA SER A 211 -23.04 1.16 -5.72
C SER A 211 -22.82 1.72 -4.31
N ASN A 212 -21.69 1.40 -3.67
CA ASN A 212 -21.36 1.93 -2.35
C ASN A 212 -21.16 3.46 -2.36
N LEU A 213 -20.64 4.05 -3.45
CA LEU A 213 -20.60 5.50 -3.59
C LEU A 213 -21.97 6.12 -3.78
N GLN A 214 -22.87 5.48 -4.54
CA GLN A 214 -24.21 6.01 -4.75
C GLN A 214 -25.00 6.08 -3.45
N GLU A 215 -24.82 5.11 -2.55
CA GLU A 215 -25.39 5.10 -1.20
C GLU A 215 -24.91 6.27 -0.31
N ILE A 216 -23.74 6.84 -0.60
CA ILE A 216 -23.21 8.01 0.12
C ILE A 216 -23.86 9.31 -0.38
N ILE A 217 -24.21 9.35 -1.66
CA ILE A 217 -24.73 10.55 -2.33
C ILE A 217 -26.26 10.64 -2.21
N SER A 218 -26.93 9.53 -1.89
CA SER A 218 -28.39 9.42 -1.73
C SER A 218 -28.87 9.88 -0.36
#